data_AF-A0A3D5RVU5-F1
#
_entry.id   AF-A0A3D5RVU5-F1
#
_cell.length_a   1.000
_cell.length_b   1.000
_cell.length_c   1.000
_cell.angle_alpha   90.00
_cell.angle_beta   90.00
_cell.angle_gamma   90.00
#
_symmetry.space_group_name_H-M   'P 1'
#
loop_
_entity.id
_entity.type
_entity.pdbx_description
1 polymer ?
#
loop_
_entity_poly.entity_id
_entity_poly.type
_entity_poly.pdbx_seq_one_letter_code
_entity_poly.pdbx_strand_id
1 'polypeptide(L)'
;HYIDSIENNDIKEFFQVALSQTIRECSWTRKNEFKLYEMSPERIKIFKPDSFSVFEKTLGKKRNGLVDFMNKSKYEVSSKIYDFDTSVGIPKRLVPDESMDIVLTSNQTDKSYG
;
A
#
# COMPACT_ATOMS: atom_id res chain seq x y z
N HIS A 1 10.48 14.74 -12.95
CA HIS A 1 10.49 13.41 -12.33
C HIS A 1 10.21 12.36 -13.42
N TYR A 2 11.04 11.31 -13.54
CA TYR A 2 11.01 10.38 -14.70
C TYR A 2 9.73 9.53 -14.81
N ILE A 3 9.17 9.11 -13.67
CA ILE A 3 7.93 8.31 -13.65
C ILE A 3 6.73 9.15 -14.13
N ASP A 4 6.68 10.43 -13.76
CA ASP A 4 5.56 11.31 -14.13
C ASP A 4 5.51 11.61 -15.63
N SER A 5 6.65 11.50 -16.34
CA SER A 5 6.72 11.64 -17.79
C SER A 5 6.28 10.39 -18.58
N ILE A 6 5.94 9.29 -17.92
CA ILE A 6 5.41 8.09 -18.59
C ILE A 6 4.00 8.41 -19.14
N GLU A 7 3.85 8.29 -20.46
CA GLU A 7 2.60 8.59 -21.16
C GLU A 7 1.48 7.60 -20.81
N ASN A 8 1.79 6.31 -20.82
CA ASN A 8 0.82 5.27 -20.50
C ASN A 8 0.50 5.28 -18.99
N ASN A 9 -0.77 5.51 -18.66
CA ASN A 9 -1.19 5.66 -17.26
C ASN A 9 -1.07 4.37 -16.44
N ASP A 10 -1.40 3.21 -17.01
CA ASP A 10 -1.30 1.92 -16.31
C ASP A 10 0.16 1.59 -15.96
N ILE A 11 1.07 1.85 -16.91
CA ILE A 11 2.51 1.67 -16.68
C ILE A 11 3.00 2.65 -15.60
N LYS A 12 2.61 3.93 -15.70
CA LYS A 12 2.97 4.95 -14.71
C LYS A 12 2.50 4.58 -13.31
N GLU A 13 1.24 4.19 -13.15
CA GLU A 13 0.67 3.78 -11.86
C GLU A 13 1.37 2.53 -11.32
N PHE A 14 1.70 1.56 -12.18
CA PHE A 14 2.49 0.39 -11.78
C PHE A 14 3.85 0.79 -11.19
N PHE A 15 4.58 1.72 -11.83
CA PHE A 15 5.84 2.26 -11.32
C PHE A 15 5.65 3.09 -10.04
N GLN A 16 4.57 3.86 -9.92
CA GLN A 16 4.24 4.63 -8.72
C GLN A 16 3.96 3.72 -7.52
N VAL A 17 3.26 2.59 -7.72
CA VAL A 17 3.02 1.58 -6.67
C VAL A 17 4.35 0.97 -6.20
N ALA A 18 5.23 0.59 -7.13
CA ALA A 18 6.55 0.08 -6.78
C ALA A 18 7.38 1.13 -6.02
N LEU A 19 7.35 2.39 -6.46
CA LEU A 19 8.08 3.48 -5.82
C LEU A 19 7.56 3.74 -4.40
N SER A 20 6.24 3.76 -4.22
CA SER A 20 5.60 3.96 -2.91
C SER A 20 6.04 2.90 -1.91
N GLN A 21 6.12 1.64 -2.34
CA GLN A 21 6.66 0.57 -1.50
C GLN A 21 8.15 0.76 -1.21
N THR A 22 8.96 1.16 -2.19
CA THR A 22 10.39 1.44 -1.97
C THR A 22 10.59 2.56 -0.96
N ILE A 23 9.81 3.65 -1.04
CA ILE A 23 9.82 4.73 -0.06
C ILE A 23 9.50 4.18 1.33
N ARG A 24 8.44 3.37 1.47
CA ARG A 24 8.08 2.72 2.74
C ARG A 24 9.22 1.86 3.28
N GLU A 25 9.88 1.08 2.44
CA GLU A 25 10.97 0.17 2.83
C GLU A 25 12.29 0.89 3.16
N CYS A 26 12.51 2.08 2.58
CA CYS A 26 13.71 2.90 2.77
C CYS A 26 13.50 4.05 3.75
N SER A 27 12.28 4.23 4.28
CA SER A 27 11.97 5.23 5.30
C SER A 27 12.52 4.83 6.68
N TRP A 28 12.71 5.81 7.56
CA TRP A 28 13.11 5.62 8.97
C TRP A 28 11.96 5.13 9.85
N THR A 29 11.07 4.32 9.31
CA THR A 29 9.97 3.73 10.06
C THR A 29 10.27 2.28 10.40
N ARG A 30 9.81 1.85 11.58
CA ARG A 30 9.89 0.45 11.99
C ARG A 30 9.17 -0.42 10.96
N LYS A 31 9.79 -1.57 10.66
CA LYS A 31 9.25 -2.55 9.72
C LYS A 31 8.41 -3.57 10.50
N ASN A 32 7.44 -4.19 9.82
CA ASN A 32 6.58 -5.23 10.36
C ASN A 32 5.67 -4.79 11.53
N GLU A 33 5.38 -3.50 11.63
CA GLU A 33 4.41 -2.94 12.58
C GLU A 33 3.21 -2.37 11.82
N PHE A 34 2.02 -2.49 12.41
CA PHE A 34 0.79 -1.95 11.82
C PHE A 34 0.79 -0.42 11.80
N LYS A 35 1.22 0.22 12.89
CA LYS A 35 1.39 1.68 12.99
C LYS A 35 2.79 2.08 12.52
N LEU A 36 2.88 3.24 11.86
CA LEU A 36 4.16 3.82 11.46
C LEU A 36 4.80 4.50 12.67
N TYR A 37 5.80 3.86 13.25
CA TYR A 37 6.65 4.45 14.28
C TYR A 37 8.04 4.70 13.73
N GLU A 38 8.67 5.78 14.18
CA GLU A 38 10.06 6.05 13.84
C GLU A 38 11.01 5.01 14.45
N MET A 39 12.10 4.74 13.74
CA MET A 39 13.23 3.98 14.26
C MET A 39 13.92 4.76 15.38
N SER A 40 14.63 4.05 16.28
CA SER A 40 15.44 4.73 17.29
C SER A 40 16.61 5.50 16.65
N PRO A 41 17.14 6.55 17.30
CA PRO A 41 18.28 7.31 16.78
C PRO A 41 19.50 6.45 16.45
N GLU A 42 19.76 5.40 17.23
CA GLU A 42 20.85 4.44 17.03
C GLU A 42 20.63 3.64 15.74
N ARG A 43 19.39 3.22 15.49
CA ARG A 43 19.01 2.48 14.28
C ARG A 43 19.09 3.36 13.03
N ILE A 44 18.66 4.62 13.12
CA ILE A 44 18.75 5.58 12.01
C ILE A 44 20.20 5.75 11.56
N LYS A 45 21.16 5.86 12.48
CA LYS A 45 22.60 6.04 12.17
C LYS A 45 23.18 4.92 11.29
N ILE A 46 22.71 3.70 11.48
CA ILE A 46 23.19 2.52 10.74
C ILE A 46 22.30 2.15 9.55
N PHE A 47 21.10 2.73 9.45
CA PHE A 47 20.14 2.41 8.40
C PHE A 47 20.44 3.18 7.12
N LYS A 48 21.19 2.55 6.22
CA LYS A 48 21.58 3.11 4.92
C LYS A 48 21.10 2.18 3.79
N PRO A 49 19.80 2.20 3.45
CA PRO A 49 19.28 1.34 2.40
C PRO A 49 19.81 1.79 1.04
N ASP A 50 20.16 0.81 0.19
CA ASP A 50 20.32 1.06 -1.24
C ASP A 50 18.94 1.12 -1.89
N SER A 51 18.42 2.34 -2.04
CA SER A 51 17.08 2.58 -2.55
C SER A 51 16.90 2.10 -3.99
N PHE A 52 17.96 2.13 -4.80
CA PHE A 52 17.88 1.69 -6.20
C PHE A 52 17.76 0.16 -6.28
N SER A 53 18.63 -0.56 -5.57
CA SER A 53 18.53 -2.03 -5.45
C SER A 53 17.20 -2.47 -4.84
N VAL A 54 16.66 -1.73 -3.88
CA VAL A 54 15.33 -2.00 -3.31
C VAL A 54 14.24 -1.79 -4.35
N PHE A 55 14.32 -0.72 -5.15
CA PHE A 55 13.36 -0.44 -6.21
C PHE A 55 13.34 -1.53 -7.29
N GLU A 56 14.50 -1.96 -7.79
CA GLU A 56 14.59 -3.05 -8.78
C GLU A 56 13.98 -4.35 -8.26
N LYS A 57 14.30 -4.72 -7.01
CA LYS A 57 13.73 -5.91 -6.36
C LYS A 57 12.21 -5.80 -6.21
N THR A 58 11.73 -4.62 -5.80
CA THR A 58 10.29 -4.36 -5.66
C THR A 58 9.59 -4.46 -7.01
N LEU A 59 10.12 -3.82 -8.06
CA LEU A 59 9.57 -3.91 -9.42
C LEU A 59 9.48 -5.35 -9.91
N GLY A 60 10.55 -6.14 -9.75
CA GLY A 60 10.55 -7.56 -10.14
C GLY A 60 9.46 -8.35 -9.40
N LYS A 61 9.32 -8.16 -8.09
CA LYS A 61 8.25 -8.79 -7.28
C LYS A 61 6.86 -8.36 -7.72
N LYS A 62 6.63 -7.06 -7.98
CA LYS A 62 5.33 -6.55 -8.44
C LYS A 62 4.95 -7.09 -9.80
N ARG A 63 5.92 -7.19 -10.72
CA ARG A 63 5.70 -7.76 -12.04
C ARG A 63 5.29 -9.22 -11.94
N ASN A 64 6.02 -10.02 -11.17
CA ASN A 64 5.70 -11.44 -10.99
C ASN A 64 4.33 -11.61 -10.33
N GLY A 65 4.02 -10.81 -9.30
CA GLY A 65 2.70 -10.83 -8.66
C GLY A 65 1.56 -10.47 -9.61
N LEU A 66 1.77 -9.49 -10.50
CA LEU A 66 0.79 -9.12 -11.53
C LEU A 66 0.59 -10.25 -12.54
N VAL A 67 1.68 -10.87 -13.03
CA VAL A 67 1.59 -12.02 -13.95
C VAL A 67 0.84 -13.18 -13.28
N ASP A 68 1.18 -13.51 -12.04
CA ASP A 68 0.51 -14.57 -11.27
C ASP A 68 -0.98 -14.27 -11.07
N PHE A 69 -1.32 -13.01 -10.78
CA PHE A 69 -2.71 -12.57 -10.66
C PHE A 69 -3.46 -12.74 -11.97
N MET A 70 -2.91 -12.25 -13.08
CA MET A 70 -3.53 -12.36 -14.41
C MET A 70 -3.75 -13.82 -14.83
N ASN A 71 -2.80 -14.72 -14.51
CA ASN A 71 -2.93 -16.14 -14.82
C ASN A 71 -3.99 -16.87 -13.97
N LYS A 72 -4.26 -16.38 -12.75
CA LYS A 72 -5.20 -17.01 -11.80
C LYS A 72 -6.59 -16.37 -11.84
N SER A 73 -6.70 -15.13 -12.30
CA SER A 73 -7.95 -14.38 -12.36
C SER A 73 -8.84 -14.94 -13.48
N LYS A 74 -9.76 -15.84 -13.10
CA LYS A 74 -10.71 -16.49 -14.03
C LYS A 74 -12.03 -15.74 -14.18
N TYR A 75 -12.29 -14.78 -13.31
CA TYR A 75 -13.56 -14.07 -13.22
C TYR A 75 -13.34 -12.58 -13.38
N GLU A 76 -14.31 -11.92 -13.98
CA GLU A 76 -14.36 -10.48 -14.02
C GLU A 76 -14.79 -9.99 -12.64
N VAL A 77 -13.88 -9.33 -11.93
CA VAL A 77 -14.12 -8.82 -10.57
C VAL A 77 -14.23 -7.30 -10.63
N SER A 78 -15.33 -6.75 -10.13
CA SER A 78 -15.46 -5.31 -9.92
C SER A 78 -14.88 -4.94 -8.55
N SER A 79 -13.94 -4.00 -8.54
CA SER A 79 -13.43 -3.40 -7.32
C SER A 79 -13.73 -1.90 -7.32
N LYS A 80 -14.09 -1.36 -6.16
CA LYS A 80 -14.37 0.07 -5.95
C LYS A 80 -13.60 0.52 -4.72
N ILE A 81 -12.86 1.61 -4.86
CA ILE A 81 -12.13 2.26 -3.77
C ILE A 81 -12.88 3.56 -3.47
N TYR A 82 -13.15 3.79 -2.18
CA TYR A 82 -13.84 4.99 -1.72
C TYR A 82 -12.99 5.67 -0.65
N ASP A 83 -12.96 7.00 -0.71
CA ASP A 83 -12.30 7.84 0.28
C ASP A 83 -13.37 8.50 1.17
N PHE A 84 -13.52 8.01 2.41
CA PHE A 84 -14.40 8.58 3.42
C PHE A 84 -13.93 8.20 4.83
N ASP A 85 -14.26 9.03 5.81
CA ASP A 85 -13.99 8.78 7.23
C ASP A 85 -15.06 7.88 7.85
N THR A 86 -14.67 6.63 8.12
CA THR A 86 -15.56 5.61 8.73
C THR A 86 -15.96 5.94 10.16
N SER A 87 -15.21 6.80 10.88
CA SER A 87 -15.56 7.24 12.24
C SER A 87 -16.75 8.19 12.27
N VAL A 88 -16.95 8.96 11.18
CA VAL A 88 -18.12 9.81 10.97
C VAL A 88 -19.30 8.97 10.47
N GLY A 89 -19.03 8.02 9.58
CA GLY A 89 -20.00 7.04 9.09
C GLY A 89 -19.78 6.65 7.63
N ILE A 90 -20.44 5.58 7.19
CA ILE A 90 -20.35 5.07 5.82
C ILE A 90 -21.44 5.73 4.95
N PRO A 91 -21.10 6.46 3.87
CA PRO A 91 -22.11 7.11 3.04
C PRO A 91 -22.98 6.12 2.28
N LYS A 92 -24.29 6.08 2.58
CA LYS A 92 -25.27 5.17 1.95
C LYS A 92 -25.36 5.30 0.43
N ARG A 93 -25.04 6.48 -0.10
CA ARG A 93 -24.98 6.72 -1.55
C ARG A 93 -23.86 5.93 -2.25
N LEU A 94 -22.79 5.59 -1.52
CA LEU A 94 -21.64 4.85 -2.03
C LEU A 94 -21.73 3.36 -1.68
N VAL A 95 -22.18 3.09 -0.45
CA VAL A 95 -22.37 1.74 0.09
C VAL A 95 -23.78 1.66 0.69
N PRO A 96 -24.78 1.19 -0.08
CA PRO A 96 -26.15 1.07 0.40
C PRO A 96 -26.29 0.12 1.59
N ASP A 97 -27.37 0.28 2.35
CA ASP A 97 -27.68 -0.65 3.43
C ASP A 97 -27.87 -2.08 2.87
N GLU A 98 -27.44 -3.08 3.64
CA GLU A 98 -27.56 -4.51 3.28
C GLU A 98 -26.90 -4.89 1.93
N SER A 99 -25.97 -4.07 1.42
CA SER A 99 -25.31 -4.33 0.12
C SER A 99 -24.02 -5.15 0.23
N MET A 100 -23.65 -5.62 1.43
CA MET A 100 -22.39 -6.31 1.71
C MET A 100 -22.65 -7.60 2.48
N ASP A 101 -22.18 -8.72 1.95
CA ASP A 101 -22.30 -10.03 2.62
C ASP A 101 -21.27 -10.21 3.75
N ILE A 102 -20.06 -9.67 3.56
CA ILE A 102 -18.93 -9.84 4.48
C ILE A 102 -18.24 -8.48 4.67
N VAL A 103 -18.03 -8.10 5.93
CA VAL A 103 -17.24 -6.93 6.30
C VAL A 103 -15.98 -7.39 7.04
N LEU A 104 -14.82 -7.06 6.49
CA LEU A 104 -13.52 -7.27 7.12
C LEU A 104 -12.99 -5.93 7.62
N THR A 105 -12.65 -5.84 8.90
CA THR A 105 -12.14 -4.61 9.51
C THR A 105 -10.98 -4.90 10.47
N SER A 106 -10.03 -3.99 10.54
CA SER A 106 -8.96 -3.96 11.54
C SER A 106 -9.11 -2.70 12.38
N ASN A 107 -9.60 -2.82 13.61
CA ASN A 107 -9.76 -1.69 14.50
C ASN A 107 -8.40 -1.28 15.09
N GLN A 108 -8.22 0.03 15.33
CA GLN A 108 -7.09 0.50 16.12
C GLN A 108 -7.46 0.45 17.61
N THR A 109 -6.72 -0.33 18.39
CA THR A 109 -6.69 -0.15 19.84
C THR A 109 -5.58 0.83 20.18
N ASP A 110 -5.91 1.87 20.93
CA ASP A 110 -4.92 2.82 21.41
C ASP A 110 -4.16 2.15 22.56
N LYS A 111 -2.84 1.97 22.40
CA LYS A 111 -1.97 1.62 23.52
C LYS A 111 -1.61 2.94 24.19
N SER A 112 -2.49 3.43 25.06
CA SER A 112 -2.12 4.42 26.07
C SER A 112 -0.93 3.84 26.84
N TYR A 113 0.23 4.47 26.67
CA TYR A 113 1.50 4.08 27.26
C TYR A 113 1.36 4.01 28.79
N GLY A 114 1.70 2.85 29.36
CA GLY A 114 2.11 2.72 30.76
C GLY A 114 3.62 2.83 30.89
#